data_AF-A0A7W1N8U0-F1
#
_entry.id   AF-A0A7W1N8U0-F1
#
_cell.length_a   1.000
_cell.length_b   1.000
_cell.length_c   1.000
_cell.angle_alpha   90.00
_cell.angle_beta   90.00
_cell.angle_gamma   90.00
#
_symmetry.space_group_name_H-M   'P 1'
#
loop_
_entity.id
_entity.type
_entity.pdbx_description
1 polymer ?
#
loop_
_entity_poly.entity_id
_entity_poly.type
_entity_poly.pdbx_seq_one_letter_code
_entity_poly.pdbx_strand_id
1 'polypeptide(L)'
;MNTETTRHPDGTFDIVQSAPSTTTRSPGELQHLYWRALRRATYGLVRFDRDAVRILGLWPALLRFGPMVEGSRPIVGGLFARRPHGAIRWQATGSQVIVAVERFSPLLRGPLWRGESWFHDVVGRRFLTRAVIGD
;
A
#
# COMPACT_ATOMS: atom_id res chain seq x y z
N MET A 1 -0.86 16.37 4.73
CA MET A 1 -1.00 15.00 4.20
C MET A 1 -2.46 14.78 3.92
N ASN A 2 -2.79 14.30 2.73
CA ASN A 2 -4.17 14.08 2.32
C ASN A 2 -4.40 12.59 2.14
N THR A 3 -5.60 12.13 2.49
CA THR A 3 -6.05 10.77 2.23
C THR A 3 -7.44 10.87 1.63
N GLU A 4 -7.61 10.30 0.45
CA GLU A 4 -8.87 10.20 -0.25
C GLU A 4 -9.24 8.72 -0.36
N THR A 5 -10.52 8.41 -0.11
CA THR A 5 -11.03 7.05 -0.26
C THR A 5 -12.31 7.10 -1.07
N THR A 6 -12.30 6.47 -2.23
CA THR A 6 -13.42 6.44 -3.16
C THR A 6 -13.94 5.03 -3.25
N ARG A 7 -15.25 4.85 -3.07
CA ARG A 7 -15.92 3.57 -3.26
C ARG A 7 -16.61 3.55 -4.61
N HIS A 8 -16.31 2.54 -5.42
CA HIS A 8 -16.90 2.35 -6.74
C HIS A 8 -18.25 1.60 -6.67
N PRO A 9 -19.12 1.72 -7.69
CA PRO A 9 -20.38 0.99 -7.76
C PRO A 9 -20.22 -0.54 -7.73
N ASP A 10 -19.11 -1.05 -8.25
CA ASP A 10 -18.74 -2.48 -8.23
C ASP A 10 -18.29 -2.98 -6.84
N GLY A 11 -18.23 -2.09 -5.84
CA GLY A 11 -17.84 -2.39 -4.47
C GLY A 11 -16.33 -2.38 -4.23
N THR A 12 -15.52 -1.99 -5.21
CA THR A 12 -14.07 -1.78 -5.04
C THR A 12 -13.76 -0.40 -4.46
N PHE A 13 -12.54 -0.23 -3.96
CA PHE A 13 -12.09 0.99 -3.33
C PHE A 13 -10.80 1.50 -3.97
N ASP A 14 -10.73 2.80 -4.15
CA ASP A 14 -9.47 3.51 -4.36
C ASP A 14 -9.10 4.19 -3.04
N ILE A 15 -7.83 4.07 -2.65
CA ILE A 15 -7.25 4.78 -1.50
C ILE A 15 -6.04 5.52 -2.01
N VAL A 16 -6.08 6.85 -2.01
CA VAL A 16 -4.97 7.69 -2.46
C VAL A 16 -4.45 8.48 -1.26
N GLN A 17 -3.16 8.37 -0.98
CA GLN A 17 -2.50 9.13 0.08
C GLN A 17 -1.35 9.93 -0.51
N SER A 18 -1.33 11.23 -0.22
CA SER A 18 -0.34 12.14 -0.76
C SER A 18 0.19 13.14 0.27
N ALA A 19 1.42 13.60 0.02
CA ALA A 19 2.05 14.67 0.77
C ALA A 19 2.86 15.58 -0.17
N PRO A 20 2.85 16.91 0.04
CA PRO A 20 3.76 17.81 -0.65
C PRO A 20 5.22 17.39 -0.43
N SER A 21 6.01 17.35 -1.49
CA SER A 21 7.41 16.96 -1.43
C SER A 21 8.15 17.41 -2.68
N THR A 22 9.39 17.85 -2.53
CA THR A 22 10.30 18.14 -3.65
C THR A 22 11.10 16.91 -4.10
N THR A 23 10.85 15.74 -3.50
CA THR A 23 11.60 14.53 -3.83
C THR A 23 11.28 14.03 -5.25
N THR A 24 12.29 13.47 -5.91
CA THR A 24 12.21 12.86 -7.24
C THR A 24 12.54 11.37 -7.20
N ARG A 25 12.41 10.73 -6.02
CA ARG A 25 12.70 9.30 -5.83
C ARG A 25 11.96 8.41 -6.83
N SER A 26 12.67 7.40 -7.29
CA SER A 26 12.12 6.38 -8.18
C SER A 26 10.99 5.60 -7.50
N PRO A 27 10.06 5.01 -8.27
CA PRO A 27 9.01 4.16 -7.70
C PRO A 27 9.56 2.95 -6.90
N GLY A 28 10.71 2.41 -7.29
CA GLY A 28 11.36 1.32 -6.57
C GLY A 28 11.83 1.73 -5.16
N GLU A 29 12.40 2.93 -5.02
CA GLU A 29 12.77 3.48 -3.72
C GLU A 29 11.54 3.76 -2.86
N LEU A 30 10.49 4.35 -3.43
CA LEU A 30 9.22 4.60 -2.72
C LEU A 30 8.58 3.29 -2.25
N GLN A 31 8.57 2.27 -3.09
CA GLN A 31 8.11 0.93 -2.73
C GLN A 31 8.90 0.36 -1.54
N HIS A 32 10.24 0.46 -1.57
CA HIS A 32 11.08 0.01 -0.47
C HIS A 32 10.75 0.74 0.84
N LEU A 33 10.60 2.07 0.78
CA LEU A 33 10.20 2.90 1.92
C LEU A 33 8.83 2.49 2.47
N TYR A 34 7.86 2.22 1.58
CA TYR A 34 6.51 1.79 1.95
C TYR A 34 6.53 0.46 2.68
N TRP A 35 7.21 -0.56 2.16
CA TRP A 35 7.32 -1.86 2.82
C TRP A 35 8.06 -1.80 4.14
N ARG A 36 9.06 -0.93 4.26
CA ARG A 36 9.73 -0.69 5.54
C ARG A 36 8.83 0.05 6.54
N ALA A 37 7.98 0.96 6.07
CA ALA A 37 6.96 1.60 6.91
C ALA A 37 5.93 0.58 7.41
N LEU A 38 5.46 -0.32 6.54
CA LEU A 38 4.59 -1.45 6.88
C LEU A 38 5.22 -2.34 7.96
N ARG A 39 6.46 -2.76 7.75
CA ARG A 39 7.22 -3.57 8.71
C ARG A 39 7.33 -2.89 10.06
N ARG A 40 7.71 -1.60 10.10
CA ARG A 40 7.84 -0.87 11.37
C ARG A 40 6.49 -0.65 12.04
N ALA A 41 5.43 -0.40 11.28
CA ALA A 41 4.09 -0.20 11.83
C ALA A 41 3.52 -1.44 12.49
N THR A 42 3.99 -2.62 12.07
CA THR A 42 3.61 -3.92 12.61
C THR A 42 4.66 -4.50 13.55
N TYR A 43 5.64 -3.70 14.00
CA TYR A 43 6.76 -4.17 14.83
C TYR A 43 7.49 -5.40 14.26
N GLY A 44 7.54 -5.49 12.94
CA GLY A 44 8.18 -6.59 12.22
C GLY A 44 7.31 -7.82 12.02
N LEU A 45 6.05 -7.81 12.50
CA LEU A 45 5.09 -8.89 12.36
C LEU A 45 4.69 -9.09 10.90
N VAL A 46 4.53 -8.01 10.12
CA VAL A 46 4.19 -8.11 8.69
C VAL A 46 5.39 -7.71 7.85
N ARG A 47 5.73 -8.52 6.85
CA ARG A 47 6.88 -8.32 5.97
C ARG A 47 6.51 -8.55 4.51
N PHE A 48 7.12 -7.77 3.63
CA PHE A 48 7.10 -8.01 2.20
C PHE A 48 8.31 -8.90 1.83
N ASP A 49 8.06 -10.06 1.23
CA ASP A 49 9.08 -10.99 0.73
C ASP A 49 8.55 -11.75 -0.49
N ARG A 50 9.41 -11.97 -1.50
CA ARG A 50 9.10 -12.68 -2.76
C ARG A 50 7.71 -12.32 -3.32
N ASP A 51 7.48 -11.03 -3.49
CA ASP A 51 6.24 -10.46 -4.02
C ASP A 51 4.98 -10.66 -3.15
N ALA A 52 5.13 -10.95 -1.86
CA ALA A 52 4.01 -11.16 -0.95
C ALA A 52 4.17 -10.46 0.39
N VAL A 53 3.06 -9.96 0.92
CA VAL A 53 2.94 -9.51 2.32
C VAL A 53 2.55 -10.71 3.18
N ARG A 54 3.35 -11.04 4.20
CA ARG A 54 3.18 -12.21 5.08
C ARG A 54 3.29 -11.85 6.55
N ILE A 55 2.60 -12.61 7.40
CA ILE A 55 2.79 -12.58 8.86
C ILE A 55 4.02 -13.44 9.21
N LEU A 56 4.96 -12.85 9.94
CA LEU A 56 6.26 -13.40 10.35
C LEU A 56 7.11 -13.97 9.20
N GLY A 57 6.78 -13.64 7.94
CA GLY A 57 7.41 -14.26 6.76
C GLY A 57 7.05 -15.74 6.53
N LEU A 58 6.32 -16.38 7.45
CA LEU A 58 6.05 -17.82 7.46
C LEU A 58 4.59 -18.17 7.10
N TRP A 59 3.66 -17.28 7.41
CA TRP A 59 2.25 -17.50 7.11
C TRP A 59 1.94 -17.43 5.61
N PRO A 60 0.80 -17.99 5.16
CA PRO A 60 0.24 -17.72 3.84
C PRO A 60 0.21 -16.21 3.56
N ALA A 61 0.41 -15.86 2.30
CA ALA A 61 0.42 -14.47 1.87
C ALA A 61 -0.94 -13.79 2.18
N LEU A 62 -0.90 -12.71 2.96
CA LEU A 62 -2.04 -11.81 3.16
C LEU A 62 -2.42 -11.17 1.84
N LEU A 63 -1.41 -10.65 1.13
CA LEU A 63 -1.53 -10.12 -0.23
C LEU A 63 -0.34 -10.62 -1.05
N ARG A 64 -0.60 -10.94 -2.31
CA ARG A 64 0.39 -11.28 -3.34
C ARG A 64 0.34 -10.22 -4.42
N PHE A 65 1.51 -9.89 -4.94
CA PHE A 65 1.69 -8.87 -5.94
C PHE A 65 2.35 -9.47 -7.17
N GLY A 66 2.02 -8.94 -8.34
CA GLY A 66 2.75 -9.22 -9.57
C GLY A 66 4.01 -8.36 -9.68
N PRO A 67 4.69 -8.44 -10.84
CA PRO A 67 5.88 -7.64 -11.11
C PRO A 67 5.56 -6.13 -11.07
N MET A 68 6.58 -5.33 -10.75
CA MET A 68 6.44 -3.88 -10.80
C MET A 68 6.52 -3.39 -12.25
N VAL A 69 5.52 -2.63 -12.68
CA VAL A 69 5.43 -2.01 -14.01
C VAL A 69 5.05 -0.55 -13.82
N GLU A 70 5.86 0.38 -14.33
CA GLU A 70 5.62 1.83 -14.27
C GLU A 70 5.28 2.37 -12.86
N GLY A 71 5.94 1.81 -11.83
CA GLY A 71 5.71 2.19 -10.44
C GLY A 71 4.43 1.64 -9.82
N SER A 72 3.78 0.69 -10.48
CA SER A 72 2.62 -0.04 -9.97
C SER A 72 2.91 -1.54 -9.82
N ARG A 73 2.28 -2.19 -8.86
CA ARG A 73 2.26 -3.66 -8.71
C ARG A 73 0.81 -4.14 -8.66
N PRO A 74 0.39 -5.04 -9.57
CA PRO A 74 -0.96 -5.59 -9.52
C PRO A 74 -1.13 -6.51 -8.31
N ILE A 75 -2.31 -6.50 -7.70
CA ILE A 75 -2.66 -7.42 -6.61
C ILE A 75 -3.19 -8.70 -7.25
N VAL A 76 -2.46 -9.80 -7.09
CA VAL A 76 -2.75 -11.08 -7.77
C VAL A 76 -3.41 -12.11 -6.85
N GLY A 77 -3.70 -11.74 -5.59
CA GLY A 77 -4.47 -12.56 -4.66
C GLY A 77 -3.90 -12.55 -3.25
N GLY A 78 -4.21 -13.56 -2.45
CA GLY A 78 -3.83 -13.67 -1.04
C GLY A 78 -5.04 -13.85 -0.15
N LEU A 79 -4.83 -13.97 1.17
CA LEU A 79 -5.93 -14.14 2.11
C LEU A 79 -6.89 -12.93 2.12
N PHE A 80 -6.39 -11.72 1.90
CA PHE A 80 -7.20 -10.50 1.91
C PHE A 80 -7.67 -10.07 0.51
N ALA A 81 -7.10 -10.65 -0.55
CA ALA A 81 -7.50 -10.41 -1.94
C ALA A 81 -8.05 -11.70 -2.55
N ARG A 82 -9.38 -11.80 -2.59
CA ARG A 82 -10.11 -13.01 -3.00
C ARG A 82 -9.85 -13.44 -4.45
N ARG A 83 -9.53 -12.48 -5.30
CA ARG A 83 -9.29 -12.63 -6.74
C ARG A 83 -8.22 -11.62 -7.17
N PRO A 84 -7.46 -11.86 -8.25
CA PRO A 84 -6.60 -10.85 -8.85
C PRO A 84 -7.42 -9.61 -9.21
N HIS A 85 -7.17 -8.49 -8.54
CA HIS A 85 -7.89 -7.25 -8.79
C HIS A 85 -7.21 -6.06 -8.14
N GLY A 86 -7.09 -4.97 -8.89
CA GLY A 86 -6.48 -3.73 -8.42
C GLY A 86 -4.96 -3.77 -8.39
N ALA A 87 -4.37 -2.67 -7.93
CA ALA A 87 -2.94 -2.48 -7.88
C ALA A 87 -2.54 -1.51 -6.75
N ILE A 88 -1.27 -1.56 -6.36
CA ILE A 88 -0.66 -0.52 -5.54
C ILE A 88 0.35 0.24 -6.38
N ARG A 89 0.29 1.57 -6.35
CA ARG A 89 1.10 2.49 -7.15
C ARG A 89 1.86 3.45 -6.26
N TRP A 90 3.11 3.74 -6.63
CA TRP A 90 3.96 4.74 -6.00
C TRP A 90 4.44 5.74 -7.04
N GLN A 91 4.37 7.03 -6.70
CA GLN A 91 4.77 8.09 -7.61
C GLN A 91 5.34 9.27 -6.83
N ALA A 92 6.39 9.87 -7.37
CA ALA A 92 6.87 11.20 -6.98
C ALA A 92 6.87 12.09 -8.22
N THR A 93 6.29 13.29 -8.11
CA THR A 93 6.17 14.25 -9.22
C THR A 93 7.08 15.48 -9.05
N GLY A 94 7.96 15.49 -8.05
CA GLY A 94 8.75 16.67 -7.67
C GLY A 94 7.95 17.77 -6.95
N SER A 95 6.63 17.63 -6.86
CA SER A 95 5.74 18.49 -6.07
C SER A 95 4.98 17.73 -4.97
N GLN A 96 4.82 16.42 -5.16
CA GLN A 96 4.19 15.52 -4.20
C GLN A 96 4.74 14.11 -4.31
N VAL A 97 4.60 13.36 -3.22
CA VAL A 97 4.69 11.90 -3.19
C VAL A 97 3.29 11.35 -3.01
N ILE A 98 2.98 10.31 -3.78
CA ILE A 98 1.69 9.62 -3.79
C ILE A 98 1.94 8.13 -3.60
N VAL A 99 1.14 7.52 -2.73
CA VAL A 99 0.87 6.08 -2.74
C VAL A 99 -0.62 5.89 -2.96
N ALA A 100 -0.97 5.05 -3.92
CA ALA A 100 -2.35 4.75 -4.25
C ALA A 100 -2.57 3.25 -4.24
N VAL A 101 -3.70 2.81 -3.69
CA VAL A 101 -4.26 1.49 -3.93
C VAL A 101 -5.49 1.69 -4.80
N GLU A 102 -5.49 1.10 -5.98
CA GLU A 102 -6.52 1.28 -7.00
C GLU A 102 -7.35 0.01 -7.11
N ARG A 103 -8.67 0.17 -7.21
CA ARG A 103 -9.66 -0.89 -7.47
C ARG A 103 -9.52 -2.07 -6.50
N PHE A 104 -9.16 -1.84 -5.25
CA PHE A 104 -9.01 -2.92 -4.29
C PHE A 104 -10.37 -3.50 -3.90
N SER A 105 -10.48 -4.83 -3.93
CA SER A 105 -11.69 -5.57 -3.54
C SER A 105 -11.44 -6.29 -2.22
N PRO A 106 -11.71 -5.65 -1.07
CA PRO A 106 -11.43 -6.25 0.23
C PRO A 106 -12.27 -7.50 0.45
N LEU A 107 -11.65 -8.56 0.97
CA LEU A 107 -12.37 -9.74 1.44
C LEU A 107 -13.27 -9.40 2.63
N LEU A 108 -12.74 -8.56 3.52
CA LEU A 108 -13.33 -8.25 4.81
C LEU A 108 -14.39 -7.16 4.65
N ARG A 109 -15.62 -7.44 5.08
CA ARG A 109 -16.73 -6.48 5.10
C ARG A 109 -16.96 -5.96 6.52
N GLY A 110 -17.64 -4.82 6.64
CA GLY A 110 -18.12 -4.33 7.94
C GLY A 110 -16.99 -3.86 8.89
N PRO A 111 -17.00 -4.22 10.18
CA PRO A 111 -16.04 -3.71 11.17
C PRO A 111 -14.58 -4.02 10.85
N LEU A 112 -14.31 -5.16 10.21
CA LEU A 112 -12.96 -5.60 9.85
C LEU A 112 -12.32 -4.72 8.77
N TRP A 113 -13.14 -4.20 7.83
CA TRP A 113 -12.69 -3.20 6.86
C TRP A 113 -12.22 -1.91 7.52
N ARG A 114 -12.88 -1.47 8.61
CA ARG A 114 -12.45 -0.27 9.35
C ARG A 114 -11.05 -0.43 9.96
N GLY A 115 -10.75 -1.63 10.46
CA GLY A 115 -9.42 -1.97 10.95
C GLY A 115 -8.37 -1.95 9.85
N GLU A 116 -8.70 -2.52 8.68
CA GLU A 116 -7.82 -2.51 7.50
C GLU A 116 -7.58 -1.09 6.98
N SER A 117 -8.62 -0.26 6.89
CA SER A 117 -8.50 1.15 6.50
C SER A 117 -7.66 1.97 7.48
N TRP A 118 -7.89 1.81 8.79
CA TRP A 118 -7.08 2.47 9.83
C TRP A 118 -5.61 2.07 9.71
N PHE A 119 -5.35 0.78 9.51
CA PHE A 119 -4.00 0.28 9.34
C PHE A 119 -3.33 0.85 8.08
N HIS A 120 -4.07 0.91 6.97
CA HIS A 120 -3.62 1.57 5.74
C HIS A 120 -3.25 3.04 5.98
N ASP A 121 -4.05 3.78 6.75
CA ASP A 121 -3.77 5.18 7.10
C ASP A 121 -2.48 5.30 7.91
N VAL A 122 -2.29 4.47 8.94
CA VAL A 122 -1.07 4.46 9.77
C VAL A 122 0.19 4.18 8.93
N VAL A 123 0.14 3.18 8.05
CA VAL A 123 1.26 2.82 7.18
C VAL A 123 1.55 3.95 6.19
N GLY A 124 0.51 4.50 5.55
CA GLY A 124 0.60 5.60 4.61
C GLY A 124 1.22 6.86 5.20
N ARG A 125 0.76 7.30 6.37
CA ARG A 125 1.34 8.47 7.06
C ARG A 125 2.81 8.28 7.38
N ARG A 126 3.20 7.11 7.89
CA ARG A 126 4.60 6.78 8.18
C ARG A 126 5.45 6.72 6.92
N PHE A 127 4.91 6.17 5.85
CA PHE A 127 5.56 6.19 4.53
C PHE A 127 5.78 7.62 4.05
N LEU A 128 4.71 8.44 3.98
CA LEU A 128 4.77 9.81 3.48
C LEU A 128 5.74 10.66 4.30
N THR A 129 5.74 10.50 5.62
CA THR A 129 6.67 11.23 6.50
C THR A 129 8.12 10.97 6.10
N ARG A 130 8.50 9.72 5.84
CA ARG A 130 9.86 9.37 5.42
C ARG A 130 10.16 9.73 3.98
N ALA A 131 9.18 9.56 3.09
CA ALA A 131 9.35 9.96 1.70
C ALA A 131 9.54 11.48 1.58
N VAL A 132 8.96 12.28 2.47
CA VAL A 132 9.16 13.74 2.48
C VAL A 132 10.46 14.14 3.15
N ILE A 133 10.75 13.61 4.34
CA ILE A 133 11.86 14.09 5.19
C ILE A 133 13.21 13.46 4.80
N GLY A 134 13.21 12.29 4.13
CA GLY A 134 14.39 11.44 4.05
C GLY A 134 14.56 10.60 5.32
N ASP A 135 15.37 9.55 5.25
CA ASP A 135 15.81 8.81 6.44
C ASP A 135 16.90 9.57 7.18
#